data_AF-A0A243A0T5-F1
#
_entry.id   AF-A0A243A0T5-F1
#
_cell.length_a   1.000
_cell.length_b   1.000
_cell.length_c   1.000
_cell.angle_alpha   90.00
_cell.angle_beta   90.00
_cell.angle_gamma   90.00
#
_symmetry.space_group_name_H-M   'P 1'
#
loop_
_entity.id
_entity.type
_entity.pdbx_description
1 polymer ?
#
loop_
_entity_poly.entity_id
_entity_poly.type
_entity_poly.pdbx_seq_one_letter_code
_entity_poly.pdbx_strand_id
1 'polypeptide(L)'
;MELLITIVTNASFIAIATLLLKHLFNRNAQKQKGHLDKGLEEVKSDLLLHNSVEQEKLNKKREVYINLIDSMAVFIGKRIPAEQEAAYKQKFLQAYDTSWLWASDEVLKALSMYMKFKAETDNRASSAVELQQLNEREKELFAKCILAIRKDIGFSETTVKLEDYRFIYF
;
A
#
# COMPACT_ATOMS: atom_id res chain seq x y z
N MET A 1 2.39 -75.70 36.41
CA MET A 1 2.52 -75.29 34.99
C MET A 1 1.41 -74.34 34.57
N GLU A 2 0.14 -74.60 34.91
CA GLU A 2 -0.98 -73.73 34.50
C GLU A 2 -0.82 -72.26 34.92
N LEU A 3 -0.45 -71.97 36.18
CA LEU A 3 -0.32 -70.59 36.67
C LEU A 3 0.68 -69.74 35.85
N LEU A 4 1.77 -70.36 35.39
CA LEU A 4 2.79 -69.72 34.56
C LEU A 4 2.27 -69.44 33.15
N ILE A 5 1.49 -70.37 32.59
CA ILE A 5 0.84 -70.20 31.28
C ILE A 5 -0.15 -69.04 31.33
N THR A 6 -0.97 -68.94 32.39
CA THR A 6 -1.96 -67.84 32.57
C THR A 6 -1.30 -66.47 32.72
N ILE A 7 -0.16 -66.39 33.41
CA ILE A 7 0.59 -65.13 33.57
C ILE A 7 1.18 -64.69 32.22
N VAL A 8 1.77 -65.63 31.47
CA VAL A 8 2.37 -65.34 30.15
C VAL A 8 1.30 -64.93 29.14
N THR A 9 0.14 -65.61 29.11
CA THR A 9 -0.96 -65.22 28.21
C THR A 9 -1.52 -63.85 28.57
N ASN A 10 -1.76 -63.55 29.85
CA ASN A 10 -2.21 -62.21 30.26
C ASN A 10 -1.20 -61.11 29.92
N ALA A 11 0.10 -61.34 30.16
CA ALA A 11 1.15 -60.38 29.81
C ALA A 11 1.22 -60.13 28.30
N SER A 12 1.11 -61.18 27.49
CA SER A 12 1.08 -61.05 26.03
C SER A 12 -0.17 -60.31 25.53
N PHE A 13 -1.34 -60.52 26.16
CA PHE A 13 -2.57 -59.81 25.84
C PHE A 13 -2.46 -58.31 26.14
N ILE A 14 -1.88 -57.95 27.29
CA ILE A 14 -1.64 -56.55 27.68
C ILE A 14 -0.67 -55.87 26.70
N ALA A 15 0.40 -56.55 26.29
CA ALA A 15 1.38 -56.03 25.34
C ALA A 15 0.76 -55.78 23.94
N ILE A 16 -0.08 -56.70 23.47
CA ILE A 16 -0.80 -56.54 22.20
C ILE A 16 -1.81 -55.38 22.29
N ALA A 17 -2.56 -55.29 23.40
CA ALA A 17 -3.52 -54.21 23.61
C ALA A 17 -2.84 -52.83 23.66
N THR A 18 -1.67 -52.72 24.32
CA THR A 18 -0.88 -51.47 24.34
C THR A 18 -0.31 -51.11 22.98
N LEU A 19 0.17 -52.09 22.20
CA LEU A 19 0.61 -51.86 20.82
C LEU A 19 -0.52 -51.36 19.92
N LEU A 20 -1.71 -51.97 20.03
CA LEU A 20 -2.89 -51.55 19.27
C LEU A 20 -3.35 -50.13 19.67
N LEU A 21 -3.43 -49.84 20.96
CA LEU A 21 -3.73 -48.49 21.47
C LEU A 21 -2.72 -47.47 20.95
N LYS A 22 -1.42 -47.76 21.04
CA LYS A 22 -0.36 -46.89 20.53
C LYS A 22 -0.51 -46.66 19.02
N HIS A 23 -0.79 -47.70 18.24
CA HIS A 23 -0.98 -47.58 16.79
C HIS A 23 -2.21 -46.74 16.42
N LEU A 24 -3.33 -46.91 17.14
CA LEU A 24 -4.55 -46.12 16.95
C LEU A 24 -4.32 -44.65 17.31
N PHE A 25 -3.67 -44.36 18.44
CA PHE A 25 -3.29 -43.01 18.83
C PHE A 25 -2.37 -42.35 17.79
N ASN A 26 -1.37 -43.09 17.29
CA ASN A 26 -0.44 -42.55 16.29
C ASN A 26 -1.16 -42.23 14.96
N ARG A 27 -2.08 -43.10 14.50
CA ARG A 27 -2.91 -42.80 13.30
C ARG A 27 -3.78 -41.57 13.48
N ASN A 28 -4.40 -41.40 14.65
CA ASN A 28 -5.24 -40.24 14.91
C ASN A 28 -4.41 -38.95 15.00
N ALA A 29 -3.27 -38.98 15.68
CA ALA A 29 -2.33 -37.85 15.73
C ALA A 29 -1.81 -37.49 14.33
N GLN A 30 -1.50 -38.48 13.49
CA GLN A 30 -1.03 -38.26 12.12
C GLN A 30 -2.13 -37.67 11.23
N LYS A 31 -3.39 -38.08 11.39
CA LYS A 31 -4.54 -37.46 10.70
C LYS A 31 -4.76 -36.02 11.13
N GLN A 32 -4.71 -35.74 12.43
CA GLN A 32 -4.84 -34.38 12.96
C GLN A 32 -3.72 -33.47 12.45
N LYS A 33 -2.47 -33.97 12.46
CA LYS A 33 -1.32 -33.26 11.88
C LYS A 33 -1.54 -32.96 10.40
N GLY A 34 -1.93 -33.95 9.60
CA GLY A 34 -2.20 -33.74 8.17
C GLY A 34 -3.32 -32.72 7.90
N HIS A 35 -4.35 -32.69 8.74
CA HIS A 35 -5.41 -31.68 8.66
C HIS A 35 -4.90 -30.27 9.00
N LEU A 36 -4.07 -30.16 10.05
CA LEU A 36 -3.44 -28.89 10.42
C LEU A 36 -2.47 -28.39 9.35
N ASP A 37 -1.63 -29.27 8.80
CA ASP A 37 -0.70 -28.94 7.73
C ASP A 37 -1.44 -28.44 6.49
N LYS A 38 -2.58 -29.08 6.15
CA LYS A 38 -3.44 -28.63 5.04
C LYS A 38 -4.03 -27.24 5.31
N GLY A 39 -4.59 -27.02 6.50
CA GLY A 39 -5.14 -25.71 6.87
C GLY A 39 -4.07 -24.61 6.90
N LEU A 40 -2.85 -24.94 7.32
CA LEU A 40 -1.71 -24.03 7.30
C LEU A 40 -1.34 -23.62 5.87
N GLU A 41 -1.28 -24.58 4.94
CA GLU A 41 -0.98 -24.28 3.53
C GLU A 41 -2.11 -23.47 2.86
N GLU A 42 -3.37 -23.73 3.20
CA GLU A 42 -4.51 -22.92 2.73
C GLU A 42 -4.38 -21.46 3.20
N VAL A 43 -4.21 -21.23 4.50
CA VAL A 43 -4.05 -19.88 5.06
C VAL A 43 -2.82 -19.16 4.49
N LYS A 44 -1.72 -19.88 4.31
CA LYS A 44 -0.49 -19.32 3.72
C LYS A 44 -0.72 -18.93 2.26
N SER A 45 -1.40 -19.76 1.48
CA SER A 45 -1.76 -19.47 0.09
C SER A 45 -2.64 -18.23 0.00
N ASP A 46 -3.67 -18.13 0.84
CA ASP A 46 -4.57 -16.99 0.87
C ASP A 46 -3.85 -15.69 1.23
N LEU A 47 -2.95 -15.75 2.22
CA LEU A 47 -2.14 -14.59 2.64
C LEU A 47 -1.19 -14.13 1.52
N LEU A 48 -0.56 -15.07 0.82
CA LEU A 48 0.32 -14.75 -0.32
C LEU A 48 -0.47 -14.09 -1.45
N LEU A 49 -1.65 -14.62 -1.77
CA LEU A 49 -2.52 -14.04 -2.79
C LEU A 49 -2.97 -12.63 -2.41
N HIS A 50 -3.44 -12.44 -1.17
CA HIS A 50 -3.87 -11.13 -0.69
C HIS A 50 -2.74 -10.10 -0.72
N ASN A 51 -1.55 -10.47 -0.23
CA ASN A 51 -0.38 -9.61 -0.29
C ASN A 51 0.04 -9.27 -1.74
N SER A 52 -0.06 -10.22 -2.67
CA SER A 52 0.22 -9.96 -4.09
C SER A 52 -0.72 -8.91 -4.68
N VAL A 53 -2.02 -9.02 -4.39
CA VAL A 53 -3.04 -8.07 -4.86
C VAL A 53 -2.81 -6.66 -4.28
N GLU A 54 -2.54 -6.58 -2.97
CA GLU A 54 -2.26 -5.29 -2.33
C GLU A 54 -0.95 -4.66 -2.85
N GLN A 55 0.07 -5.47 -3.10
CA GLN A 55 1.32 -4.98 -3.67
C GLN A 55 1.13 -4.46 -5.11
N GLU A 56 0.30 -5.12 -5.91
CA GLU A 56 -0.03 -4.68 -7.28
C GLU A 56 -0.79 -3.35 -7.25
N LYS A 57 -1.81 -3.22 -6.40
CA LYS A 57 -2.54 -1.95 -6.20
C LYS A 57 -1.58 -0.83 -5.81
N LEU A 58 -0.67 -1.09 -4.87
CA LEU A 58 0.31 -0.11 -4.42
C LEU A 58 1.27 0.30 -5.53
N ASN A 59 1.72 -0.65 -6.35
CA ASN A 59 2.58 -0.38 -7.50
C ASN A 59 1.85 0.49 -8.53
N LYS A 60 0.56 0.21 -8.80
CA LYS A 60 -0.23 1.01 -9.74
C LYS A 60 -0.46 2.43 -9.22
N LYS A 61 -0.76 2.59 -7.92
CA LYS A 61 -0.83 3.91 -7.27
C LYS A 61 0.48 4.70 -7.44
N ARG A 62 1.63 4.06 -7.19
CA ARG A 62 2.95 4.71 -7.37
C ARG A 62 3.15 5.21 -8.79
N GLU A 63 2.82 4.41 -9.80
CA GLU A 63 2.90 4.81 -11.20
C GLU A 63 2.04 6.04 -11.50
N VAL A 64 0.77 6.01 -11.07
CA VAL A 64 -0.17 7.14 -11.25
C VAL A 64 0.36 8.40 -10.57
N TYR A 65 0.87 8.28 -9.36
CA TYR A 65 1.41 9.42 -8.61
C TYR A 65 2.71 9.97 -9.18
N ILE A 66 3.59 9.13 -9.71
CA ILE A 66 4.79 9.59 -10.41
C ILE A 66 4.39 10.43 -11.62
N ASN A 67 3.45 9.94 -12.43
CA ASN A 67 2.95 10.67 -13.60
C ASN A 67 2.25 11.99 -13.21
N LEU A 68 1.48 11.97 -12.13
CA LEU A 68 0.82 13.17 -11.60
C LEU A 68 1.85 14.20 -11.14
N ILE A 69 2.83 13.81 -10.33
CA ILE A 69 3.85 14.74 -9.80
C ILE A 69 4.73 15.30 -10.92
N ASP A 70 5.15 14.47 -11.87
CA ASP A 70 5.95 14.89 -13.03
C ASP A 70 5.17 15.93 -13.86
N SER A 71 3.91 15.66 -14.15
CA SER A 71 3.08 16.57 -14.94
C SER A 71 2.69 17.85 -14.18
N MET A 72 2.52 17.79 -12.85
CA MET A 72 2.26 18.96 -12.01
C MET A 72 3.43 19.96 -11.98
N ALA A 73 4.63 19.59 -12.45
CA ALA A 73 5.76 20.50 -12.58
C ALA A 73 5.44 21.72 -13.47
N VAL A 74 4.45 21.61 -14.36
CA VAL A 74 3.97 22.71 -15.22
C VAL A 74 3.44 23.90 -14.44
N PHE A 75 2.98 23.70 -13.20
CA PHE A 75 2.42 24.76 -12.37
C PHE A 75 3.47 25.46 -11.49
N ILE A 76 4.66 24.87 -11.31
CA ILE A 76 5.68 25.45 -10.44
C ILE A 76 6.79 26.09 -11.27
N GLY A 77 6.70 27.41 -11.42
CA GLY A 77 7.77 28.24 -11.97
C GLY A 77 8.27 27.79 -13.34
N LYS A 78 9.55 28.02 -13.64
CA LYS A 78 10.16 27.73 -14.95
C LYS A 78 10.78 26.33 -15.04
N ARG A 79 10.16 25.32 -14.41
CA ARG A 79 10.69 23.94 -14.45
C ARG A 79 10.58 23.30 -15.82
N ILE A 80 9.58 23.70 -16.59
CA ILE A 80 9.32 23.20 -17.94
C ILE A 80 9.62 24.31 -18.95
N PRO A 81 10.37 24.02 -20.05
CA PRO A 81 10.53 24.97 -21.14
C PRO A 81 9.18 25.36 -21.75
N ALA A 82 9.02 26.63 -22.16
CA ALA A 82 7.76 27.14 -22.70
C ALA A 82 7.24 26.30 -23.90
N GLU A 83 8.15 25.77 -24.71
CA GLU A 83 7.84 24.91 -25.86
C GLU A 83 7.16 23.58 -25.48
N GLN A 84 7.39 23.08 -24.26
CA GLN A 84 6.86 21.80 -23.77
C GLN A 84 5.66 21.96 -22.84
N GLU A 85 5.29 23.20 -22.51
CA GLU A 85 4.25 23.50 -21.52
C GLU A 85 2.90 22.87 -21.90
N ALA A 86 2.50 22.97 -23.17
CA ALA A 86 1.24 22.39 -23.66
C ALA A 86 1.20 20.86 -23.50
N ALA A 87 2.31 20.17 -23.81
CA ALA A 87 2.42 18.72 -23.66
C ALA A 87 2.32 18.31 -22.19
N TYR A 88 2.94 19.06 -21.27
CA TYR A 88 2.85 18.81 -19.84
C TYR A 88 1.45 19.07 -19.27
N LYS A 89 0.73 20.11 -19.74
CA LYS A 89 -0.68 20.34 -19.39
C LYS A 89 -1.56 19.16 -19.80
N GLN A 90 -1.37 18.64 -21.02
CA GLN A 90 -2.13 17.47 -21.47
C GLN A 90 -1.82 16.22 -20.63
N LYS A 91 -0.54 15.97 -20.32
CA LYS A 91 -0.14 14.88 -19.42
C LYS A 91 -0.77 15.03 -18.04
N PHE A 92 -0.84 16.27 -17.53
CA PHE A 92 -1.46 16.54 -16.23
C PHE A 92 -2.95 16.20 -16.23
N LEU A 93 -3.71 16.59 -17.26
CA LEU A 93 -5.14 16.25 -17.33
C LEU A 93 -5.36 14.73 -17.34
N GLN A 94 -4.56 13.99 -18.10
CA GLN A 94 -4.63 12.52 -18.12
C GLN A 94 -4.27 11.90 -16.77
N ALA A 95 -3.22 12.39 -16.12
CA ALA A 95 -2.81 11.91 -14.80
C ALA A 95 -3.84 12.28 -13.72
N TYR A 96 -4.47 13.45 -13.83
CA TYR A 96 -5.55 13.91 -12.96
C TYR A 96 -6.74 12.97 -13.05
N ASP A 97 -7.24 12.67 -14.25
CA ASP A 97 -8.36 11.74 -14.45
C ASP A 97 -8.03 10.34 -13.93
N THR A 98 -6.81 9.86 -14.19
CA THR A 98 -6.37 8.55 -13.68
C THR A 98 -6.25 8.54 -12.16
N SER A 99 -5.88 9.66 -11.54
CA SER A 99 -5.78 9.77 -10.08
C SER A 99 -7.14 9.61 -9.40
N TRP A 100 -8.25 10.02 -10.02
CA TRP A 100 -9.59 9.80 -9.47
C TRP A 100 -9.96 8.32 -9.31
N LEU A 101 -9.36 7.44 -10.09
CA LEU A 101 -9.60 6.00 -9.99
C LEU A 101 -8.74 5.33 -8.91
N TRP A 102 -7.50 5.80 -8.73
CA TRP A 102 -6.48 5.10 -7.94
C TRP A 102 -6.11 5.79 -6.64
N ALA A 103 -6.31 7.09 -6.52
CA ALA A 103 -5.86 7.85 -5.38
C ALA A 103 -6.79 7.69 -4.17
N SER A 104 -6.24 7.77 -2.96
CA SER A 104 -7.07 7.88 -1.76
C SER A 104 -7.75 9.24 -1.65
N ASP A 105 -8.83 9.27 -0.87
CA ASP A 105 -9.60 10.48 -0.58
C ASP A 105 -8.75 11.63 -0.05
N GLU A 106 -7.73 11.35 0.77
CA GLU A 106 -6.84 12.39 1.29
C GLU A 106 -6.05 13.08 0.18
N VAL A 107 -5.54 12.30 -0.77
CA VAL A 107 -4.83 12.82 -1.95
C VAL A 107 -5.79 13.60 -2.84
N LEU A 108 -6.98 13.07 -3.11
CA LEU A 108 -7.99 13.75 -3.93
C LEU A 108 -8.45 15.07 -3.30
N LYS A 109 -8.62 15.13 -1.98
CA LYS A 109 -8.93 16.36 -1.26
C LYS A 109 -7.79 17.38 -1.39
N ALA A 110 -6.53 16.94 -1.21
CA ALA A 110 -5.36 17.81 -1.38
C ALA A 110 -5.27 18.37 -2.80
N LEU A 111 -5.44 17.51 -3.81
CA LEU A 111 -5.38 17.87 -5.22
C LEU A 111 -6.53 18.80 -5.61
N SER A 112 -7.75 18.53 -5.13
CA SER A 112 -8.92 19.40 -5.38
C SER A 112 -8.75 20.78 -4.75
N MET A 113 -8.17 20.87 -3.55
CA MET A 113 -7.84 22.15 -2.92
C MET A 113 -6.81 22.92 -3.75
N TYR A 114 -5.79 22.24 -4.27
CA TYR A 114 -4.79 22.85 -5.15
C TYR A 114 -5.42 23.37 -6.46
N MET A 115 -6.23 22.55 -7.14
CA MET A 115 -6.86 22.93 -8.40
C MET A 115 -7.87 24.05 -8.24
N LYS A 116 -8.64 24.06 -7.15
CA LYS A 116 -9.55 25.16 -6.82
C LYS A 116 -8.78 26.46 -6.64
N PHE A 117 -7.66 26.42 -5.91
CA PHE A 117 -6.79 27.58 -5.76
C PHE A 117 -6.29 28.09 -7.13
N LYS A 118 -5.80 27.19 -8.00
CA LYS A 118 -5.35 27.56 -9.36
C LYS A 118 -6.44 28.25 -10.18
N ALA A 119 -7.64 27.68 -10.20
CA ALA A 119 -8.77 28.25 -10.95
C ALA A 119 -9.18 29.64 -10.45
N GLU A 120 -9.08 29.88 -9.13
CA GLU A 120 -9.37 31.17 -8.52
C GLU A 120 -8.27 32.21 -8.77
N THR A 121 -7.00 31.80 -8.86
CA THR A 121 -5.86 32.69 -9.08
C THR A 121 -5.63 33.07 -10.53
N ASP A 122 -5.87 32.16 -11.48
CA ASP A 122 -5.60 32.42 -12.91
C ASP A 122 -6.46 33.56 -13.48
N ASN A 123 -7.56 33.92 -12.80
CA ASN A 123 -8.49 34.97 -13.21
C ASN A 123 -8.31 36.31 -12.47
N ARG A 124 -7.32 36.45 -11.57
CA ARG A 124 -7.15 37.66 -10.75
C ARG A 124 -5.99 38.52 -11.26
N ALA A 125 -6.28 39.79 -11.54
CA ALA A 125 -5.25 40.83 -11.61
C ALA A 125 -4.87 41.21 -10.18
N SER A 126 -3.62 40.96 -9.79
CA SER A 126 -3.15 41.13 -8.41
C SER A 126 -1.93 42.05 -8.34
N SER A 127 -1.86 42.81 -7.26
CA SER A 127 -0.69 43.64 -6.92
C SER A 127 0.55 42.78 -6.65
N ALA A 128 1.75 43.38 -6.70
CA ALA A 128 3.01 42.66 -6.47
C ALA A 128 3.07 41.94 -5.10
N VAL A 129 2.47 42.53 -4.06
CA VAL A 129 2.42 41.95 -2.71
C VAL A 129 1.48 40.74 -2.66
N GLU A 130 0.31 40.84 -3.30
CA GLU A 130 -0.64 39.73 -3.40
C GLU A 130 -0.08 38.58 -4.23
N LEU A 131 0.64 38.87 -5.32
CA LEU A 131 1.33 37.87 -6.13
C LEU A 131 2.32 37.04 -5.31
N GLN A 132 3.06 37.67 -4.40
CA GLN A 132 3.98 36.94 -3.53
C GLN A 132 3.24 35.98 -2.58
N GLN A 133 2.18 36.46 -1.93
CA GLN A 133 1.37 35.63 -1.01
C GLN A 133 0.69 34.46 -1.74
N LEU A 134 0.20 34.70 -2.96
CA LEU A 134 -0.39 33.66 -3.80
C LEU A 134 0.66 32.60 -4.18
N ASN A 135 1.87 33.02 -4.55
CA ASN A 135 2.96 32.09 -4.87
C ASN A 135 3.39 31.24 -3.66
N GLU A 136 3.45 31.83 -2.46
CA GLU A 136 3.74 31.08 -1.22
C GLU A 136 2.64 30.07 -0.91
N ARG A 137 1.38 30.48 -1.08
CA ARG A 137 0.23 29.60 -0.87
C ARG A 137 0.15 28.46 -1.89
N GLU A 138 0.48 28.73 -3.14
CA GLU A 138 0.55 27.72 -4.21
C GLU A 138 1.57 26.63 -3.83
N LYS A 139 2.77 27.06 -3.42
CA LYS A 139 3.85 26.19 -2.96
C LYS A 139 3.42 25.33 -1.77
N GLU A 140 2.75 25.94 -0.78
CA GLU A 140 2.23 25.21 0.38
C GLU A 140 1.23 24.12 -0.02
N LEU A 141 0.26 24.45 -0.88
CA LEU A 141 -0.76 23.51 -1.34
C LEU A 141 -0.15 22.39 -2.21
N PHE A 142 0.84 22.72 -3.04
CA PHE A 142 1.58 21.72 -3.79
C PHE A 142 2.31 20.76 -2.85
N ALA A 143 3.04 21.28 -1.88
CA ALA A 143 3.76 20.44 -0.91
C ALA A 143 2.80 19.57 -0.09
N LYS A 144 1.59 20.05 0.23
CA LYS A 144 0.53 19.22 0.85
C LYS A 144 0.14 18.04 -0.03
N CYS A 145 0.00 18.25 -1.35
CA CYS A 145 -0.29 17.16 -2.29
C CYS A 145 0.82 16.10 -2.26
N ILE A 146 2.09 16.52 -2.30
CA ILE A 146 3.24 15.61 -2.24
C ILE A 146 3.26 14.80 -0.93
N LEU A 147 3.00 15.43 0.21
CA LEU A 147 2.98 14.75 1.50
C LEU A 147 1.80 13.78 1.60
N ALA A 148 0.62 14.13 1.08
CA ALA A 148 -0.53 13.23 1.04
C ALA A 148 -0.22 11.99 0.17
N ILE A 149 0.35 12.20 -1.02
CA ILE A 149 0.79 11.11 -1.90
C ILE A 149 1.82 10.22 -1.20
N ARG A 150 2.80 10.82 -0.53
CA ARG A 150 3.85 10.08 0.20
C ARG A 150 3.26 9.17 1.28
N LYS A 151 2.26 9.65 2.02
CA LYS A 151 1.54 8.83 3.01
C LYS A 151 0.80 7.68 2.34
N ASP A 152 0.11 7.95 1.23
CA ASP A 152 -0.69 6.95 0.53
C ASP A 152 0.14 5.80 -0.08
N ILE A 153 1.40 6.06 -0.48
CA ILE A 153 2.28 5.03 -1.06
C ILE A 153 3.08 4.21 -0.02
N GLY A 154 2.73 4.33 1.26
CA GLY A 154 3.28 3.49 2.34
C GLY A 154 4.23 4.20 3.31
N PHE A 155 4.34 5.53 3.27
CA PHE A 155 5.09 6.31 4.26
C PHE A 155 4.15 7.06 5.21
N SER A 156 3.18 6.37 5.79
CA SER A 156 2.17 6.93 6.70
C SER A 156 2.79 7.60 7.94
N GLU A 157 3.89 7.03 8.46
CA GLU A 157 4.62 7.53 9.64
C GLU A 157 5.76 8.51 9.29
N THR A 158 5.69 9.17 8.13
CA THR A 158 6.73 10.14 7.72
C THR A 158 6.84 11.30 8.71
N THR A 159 8.05 11.59 9.17
CA THR A 159 8.37 12.75 10.03
C THR A 159 8.58 14.03 9.22
N VAL A 160 8.73 13.91 7.90
CA VAL A 160 8.89 15.02 6.95
C VAL A 160 7.67 15.94 7.01
N LYS A 161 7.91 17.22 7.22
CA LYS A 161 6.91 18.28 7.30
C LYS A 161 6.86 19.12 6.03
N LEU A 162 5.85 19.99 5.96
CA LEU A 162 5.70 20.98 4.89
C LEU A 162 6.95 21.85 4.73
N GLU A 163 7.56 22.24 5.84
CA GLU A 163 8.76 23.08 5.88
C GLU A 163 10.00 22.40 5.29
N ASP A 164 10.03 21.06 5.21
CA ASP A 164 11.17 20.31 4.70
C ASP A 164 11.18 20.24 3.17
N TYR A 165 10.02 20.46 2.53
CA TYR A 165 9.93 20.45 1.07
C TYR A 165 10.48 21.77 0.50
N ARG A 166 11.53 21.67 -0.33
CA ARG A 166 12.19 22.83 -0.94
C ARG A 166 11.91 22.90 -2.43
N PHE A 167 11.53 24.09 -2.88
CA PHE A 167 11.39 24.40 -4.31
C PHE A 167 12.75 24.87 -4.83
N ILE A 168 13.45 23.98 -5.54
CA ILE A 168 14.75 24.24 -6.14
C ILE A 168 14.57 24.65 -7.61
N TYR A 169 15.36 25.64 -8.04
CA TYR A 169 15.49 26.13 -9.41
C TYR A 169 16.99 26.23 -9.74
N PHE A 170 17.38 25.96 -10.98
CA PHE A 170 18.76 26.05 -11.47
C PHE A 170 18.96 27.28 -12.35
#